data_AF-A0A3D4W0E4-F1
#
_entry.id   AF-A0A3D4W0E4-F1
#
_cell.length_a   1.000
_cell.length_b   1.000
_cell.length_c   1.000
_cell.angle_alpha   90.00
_cell.angle_beta   90.00
_cell.angle_gamma   90.00
#
_symmetry.space_group_name_H-M   'P 1'
#
loop_
_entity.id
_entity.type
_entity.pdbx_description
1 polymer ?
#
loop_
_entity_poly.entity_id
_entity_poly.type
_entity_poly.pdbx_seq_one_letter_code
_entity_poly.pdbx_strand_id
1 'polypeptide(L)'
;FPGWEPERMAKLDELFKAYAPVTKEKLWENLKYFLEALMPTCHECDIKMAIHMDDPPWDIFGLPRLLVDEPSIDRFLKMVDDPYNCLTLCTGSLNANPNNNCAEIIRKHCDRIAFGHVRNIHHFPNGDFSEAAHRDCCGETGIIEVMRAYHDCGFEGYIRPDHGRQLWEEGPGNCRPGYGKYDRALGIQYMLGIWDLLDRLDEEKKG
;
A
#
# COMPACT_ATOMS: atom_id res chain seq x y z
N PHE A 1 0.28 7.71 15.73
CA PHE A 1 -0.23 6.81 14.68
C PHE A 1 -1.12 5.74 15.30
N PRO A 2 -2.22 5.32 14.66
CA PRO A 2 -2.91 4.08 15.04
C PRO A 2 -1.90 2.93 15.08
N GLY A 3 -1.68 2.33 16.26
CA GLY A 3 -0.67 1.28 16.45
C GLY A 3 0.64 1.73 17.11
N TRP A 4 0.74 2.98 17.54
CA TRP A 4 1.92 3.52 18.21
C TRP A 4 1.62 3.84 19.68
N GLU A 5 2.18 3.03 20.58
CA GLU A 5 1.97 3.12 22.04
C GLU A 5 3.16 3.83 22.73
N PRO A 6 2.94 4.73 23.71
CA PRO A 6 4.01 5.48 24.39
C PRO A 6 5.12 4.61 24.99
N GLU A 7 4.78 3.40 25.43
CA GLU A 7 5.72 2.41 25.99
C GLU A 7 6.81 2.00 24.99
N ARG A 8 6.53 2.09 23.68
CA ARG A 8 7.49 1.75 22.62
C ARG A 8 8.56 2.83 22.44
N MET A 9 8.29 4.06 22.83
CA MET A 9 9.27 5.16 22.75
C MET A 9 10.45 4.95 23.69
N ALA A 10 10.22 4.34 24.85
CA ALA A 10 11.27 4.06 25.83
C ALA A 10 12.35 3.08 25.30
N LYS A 11 12.05 2.32 24.24
CA LYS A 11 12.95 1.33 23.63
C LYS A 11 13.57 1.77 22.32
N LEU A 12 13.32 3.01 21.89
CA LEU A 12 13.73 3.47 20.56
C LEU A 12 15.25 3.43 20.39
N ASP A 13 16.01 3.87 21.39
CA ASP A 13 17.48 3.85 21.36
C ASP A 13 18.07 2.44 21.28
N GLU A 14 17.41 1.46 21.91
CA GLU A 14 17.79 0.05 21.84
C GLU A 14 17.59 -0.50 20.42
N LEU A 15 16.45 -0.17 19.81
CA LEU A 15 16.14 -0.56 18.44
C LEU A 15 17.12 0.05 17.44
N PHE A 16 17.45 1.34 17.58
CA PHE A 16 18.47 1.97 16.72
C PHE A 16 19.83 1.27 16.84
N LYS A 17 20.25 0.88 18.04
CA LYS A 17 21.51 0.13 18.23
C LYS A 17 21.44 -1.27 17.59
N ALA A 18 20.31 -1.96 17.71
CA ALA A 18 20.12 -3.28 17.11
C ALA A 18 20.14 -3.24 15.58
N TYR A 19 19.63 -2.16 14.99
CA TYR A 19 19.58 -1.98 13.53
C TYR A 19 20.81 -1.25 12.95
N ALA A 20 21.68 -0.67 13.78
CA ALA A 20 22.90 0.00 13.33
C ALA A 20 23.79 -0.83 12.36
N PRO A 21 23.98 -2.16 12.52
CA PRO A 21 24.75 -2.95 11.56
C PRO A 21 23.94 -3.45 10.35
N VAL A 22 22.64 -3.15 10.28
CA VAL A 22 21.74 -3.68 9.24
C VAL A 22 21.76 -2.77 8.03
N THR A 23 22.49 -3.19 6.99
CA THR A 23 22.48 -2.55 5.68
C THR A 23 21.22 -2.92 4.89
N LYS A 24 20.94 -2.22 3.78
CA LYS A 24 19.83 -2.54 2.88
C LYS A 24 19.92 -3.97 2.34
N GLU A 25 21.12 -4.41 1.95
CA GLU A 25 21.34 -5.80 1.51
C GLU A 25 21.15 -6.79 2.65
N LYS A 26 21.61 -6.47 3.86
CA LYS A 26 21.37 -7.34 5.01
C LYS A 26 19.89 -7.47 5.33
N LEU A 27 19.13 -6.39 5.18
CA LEU A 27 17.69 -6.39 5.40
C LEU A 27 16.97 -7.23 4.32
N TRP A 28 17.41 -7.19 3.07
CA TRP A 28 16.93 -8.09 2.01
C TRP A 28 17.21 -9.57 2.32
N GLU A 29 18.42 -9.91 2.77
CA GLU A 29 18.77 -11.27 3.19
C GLU A 29 17.87 -11.76 4.33
N ASN A 30 17.63 -10.91 5.33
CA ASN A 30 16.78 -11.23 6.47
C ASN A 30 15.32 -11.45 6.03
N LEU A 31 14.80 -10.60 5.13
CA LEU A 31 13.45 -10.75 4.57
C LEU A 31 13.34 -12.05 3.76
N LYS A 32 14.33 -12.35 2.92
CA LYS A 32 14.36 -13.61 2.16
C LYS A 32 14.34 -14.83 3.09
N TYR A 33 15.19 -14.85 4.12
CA TYR A 33 15.21 -15.93 5.11
C TYR A 33 13.84 -16.12 5.78
N PHE A 34 13.18 -15.03 6.15
CA PHE A 34 11.84 -15.07 6.76
C PHE A 34 10.78 -15.64 5.80
N LEU A 35 10.77 -15.19 4.54
CA LEU A 35 9.79 -15.65 3.55
C LEU A 35 10.00 -17.13 3.21
N GLU A 36 11.24 -17.56 2.93
CA GLU A 36 11.55 -18.96 2.63
C GLU A 36 11.12 -19.91 3.76
N ALA A 37 11.25 -19.48 5.01
CA ALA A 37 10.78 -20.25 6.17
C ALA A 37 9.24 -20.30 6.29
N LEU A 38 8.53 -19.26 5.86
CA LEU A 38 7.07 -19.18 5.95
C LEU A 38 6.34 -19.91 4.83
N MET A 39 6.89 -19.93 3.60
CA MET A 39 6.16 -20.42 2.43
C MET A 39 5.57 -21.83 2.64
N PRO A 40 6.30 -22.84 3.18
CA PRO A 40 5.70 -24.16 3.40
C PRO A 40 4.41 -24.13 4.25
N THR A 41 4.39 -23.33 5.32
CA THR A 41 3.19 -23.18 6.16
C THR A 41 2.08 -22.41 5.44
N CYS A 42 2.42 -21.42 4.61
CA CYS A 42 1.43 -20.72 3.79
C CYS A 42 0.71 -21.68 2.82
N HIS A 43 1.44 -22.60 2.18
CA HIS A 43 0.85 -23.65 1.34
C HIS A 43 -0.01 -24.62 2.16
N GLU A 44 0.48 -25.09 3.31
CA GLU A 44 -0.26 -26.02 4.18
C GLU A 44 -1.60 -25.47 4.66
N CYS A 45 -1.66 -24.16 4.93
CA CYS A 45 -2.85 -23.48 5.44
C CYS A 45 -3.69 -22.79 4.37
N ASP A 46 -3.25 -22.79 3.12
CA ASP A 46 -3.84 -22.03 2.01
C ASP A 46 -3.96 -20.52 2.32
N ILE A 47 -2.89 -19.91 2.84
CA ILE A 47 -2.85 -18.49 3.25
C ILE A 47 -1.86 -17.71 2.39
N LYS A 48 -2.36 -16.80 1.55
CA LYS A 48 -1.52 -15.82 0.85
C LYS A 48 -1.01 -14.75 1.81
N MET A 49 0.30 -14.60 1.89
CA MET A 49 0.94 -13.50 2.62
C MET A 49 1.09 -12.30 1.69
N ALA A 50 0.69 -11.12 2.16
CA ALA A 50 0.65 -9.91 1.34
C ALA A 50 1.47 -8.77 1.98
N ILE A 51 2.72 -8.57 1.54
CA ILE A 51 3.61 -7.55 2.13
C ILE A 51 3.13 -6.14 1.78
N HIS A 52 3.16 -5.22 2.74
CA HIS A 52 2.86 -3.81 2.50
C HIS A 52 4.12 -3.04 2.08
N MET A 53 3.95 -1.99 1.29
CA MET A 53 5.06 -1.09 0.92
C MET A 53 5.47 -0.18 2.06
N ASP A 54 6.72 0.29 2.02
CA ASP A 54 7.24 1.21 3.03
C ASP A 54 6.52 2.57 2.94
N ASP A 55 6.24 3.17 4.11
CA ASP A 55 5.48 4.44 4.21
C ASP A 55 6.19 5.43 5.16
N PRO A 56 6.84 6.49 4.65
CA PRO A 56 7.04 6.78 3.23
C PRO A 56 8.01 5.83 2.49
N PRO A 57 7.98 5.76 1.15
CA PRO A 57 8.77 4.82 0.35
C PRO A 57 10.21 5.35 0.11
N TRP A 58 10.93 5.66 1.20
CA TRP A 58 12.35 6.01 1.18
C TRP A 58 12.94 5.87 2.58
N ASP A 59 14.28 5.74 2.66
CA ASP A 59 15.01 5.61 3.92
C ASP A 59 14.80 6.83 4.82
N ILE A 60 14.52 6.58 6.11
CA ILE A 60 14.34 7.63 7.12
C ILE A 60 15.22 7.35 8.33
N PHE A 61 15.75 8.40 8.95
CA PHE A 61 16.60 8.31 10.14
C PHE A 61 17.82 7.38 9.98
N GLY A 62 18.31 7.22 8.75
CA GLY A 62 19.43 6.31 8.43
C GLY A 62 19.08 4.82 8.43
N LEU A 63 17.80 4.46 8.53
CA LEU A 63 17.32 3.08 8.48
C LEU A 63 16.89 2.71 7.05
N PRO A 64 17.35 1.56 6.52
CA PRO A 64 17.01 1.13 5.17
C PRO A 64 15.55 0.69 5.07
N ARG A 65 14.93 1.02 3.93
CA ARG A 65 13.61 0.55 3.50
C ARG A 65 13.73 -0.17 2.16
N LEU A 66 12.88 -1.17 1.97
CA LEU A 66 13.02 -2.15 0.90
C LEU A 66 12.01 -1.92 -0.22
N LEU A 67 10.72 -1.88 0.10
CA LEU A 67 9.60 -1.88 -0.86
C LEU A 67 9.18 -0.44 -1.13
N VAL A 68 9.95 0.23 -1.98
CA VAL A 68 9.88 1.68 -2.19
C VAL A 68 9.49 2.09 -3.61
N ASP A 69 9.57 1.17 -4.57
CA ASP A 69 9.37 1.43 -6.00
C ASP A 69 9.11 0.12 -6.78
N GLU A 70 8.90 0.25 -8.08
CA GLU A 70 8.71 -0.89 -8.98
C GLU A 70 9.92 -1.85 -9.01
N PRO A 71 11.17 -1.40 -9.16
CA PRO A 71 12.34 -2.30 -9.14
C PRO A 71 12.49 -3.11 -7.85
N SER A 72 12.16 -2.53 -6.70
CA SER A 72 12.20 -3.25 -5.42
C SER A 72 11.08 -4.28 -5.28
N ILE A 73 9.88 -3.99 -5.79
CA ILE A 73 8.79 -4.98 -5.91
C ILE A 73 9.24 -6.13 -6.80
N ASP A 74 9.85 -5.83 -7.93
CA ASP A 74 10.42 -6.81 -8.86
C ASP A 74 11.41 -7.74 -8.17
N ARG A 75 12.33 -7.17 -7.38
CA ARG A 75 13.31 -7.93 -6.59
C ARG A 75 12.62 -8.80 -5.55
N PHE A 76 11.63 -8.28 -4.83
CA PHE A 76 10.88 -9.00 -3.80
C PHE A 76 10.15 -10.22 -4.36
N LEU A 77 9.45 -10.06 -5.48
CA LEU A 77 8.71 -11.17 -6.10
C LEU A 77 9.65 -12.23 -6.68
N LYS A 78 10.80 -11.82 -7.24
CA LYS A 78 11.79 -12.73 -7.82
C LYS A 78 12.64 -13.47 -6.78
N MET A 79 12.93 -12.87 -5.62
CA MET A 79 13.83 -13.49 -4.64
C MET A 79 13.23 -14.72 -3.96
N VAL A 80 11.89 -14.76 -3.85
CA VAL A 80 11.07 -15.90 -3.44
C VAL A 80 9.85 -15.95 -4.36
N ASP A 81 10.02 -16.64 -5.49
CA ASP A 81 8.99 -16.74 -6.53
C ASP A 81 7.96 -17.82 -6.17
N ASP A 82 6.97 -17.41 -5.37
CA ASP A 82 5.92 -18.27 -4.85
C ASP A 82 4.54 -17.57 -4.93
N PRO A 83 3.47 -18.23 -5.42
CA PRO A 83 2.14 -17.61 -5.53
C PRO A 83 1.49 -17.24 -4.18
N TYR A 84 1.99 -17.76 -3.06
CA TYR A 84 1.59 -17.34 -1.71
C TYR A 84 2.38 -16.15 -1.18
N ASN A 85 3.47 -15.76 -1.87
CA ASN A 85 4.23 -14.54 -1.62
C ASN A 85 3.69 -13.39 -2.49
N CYS A 86 2.77 -12.61 -1.92
CA CYS A 86 2.01 -11.58 -2.61
C CYS A 86 2.27 -10.16 -2.08
N LEU A 87 1.68 -9.18 -2.76
CA LEU A 87 1.68 -7.78 -2.39
C LEU A 87 0.33 -7.37 -1.75
N THR A 88 0.43 -6.55 -0.70
CA THR A 88 -0.62 -5.59 -0.34
C THR A 88 -0.27 -4.27 -1.03
N LEU A 89 -0.80 -4.03 -2.23
CA LEU A 89 -0.43 -2.86 -3.00
C LEU A 89 -1.13 -1.60 -2.45
N CYS A 90 -0.43 -0.82 -1.65
CA CYS A 90 -0.84 0.50 -1.15
C CYS A 90 -0.42 1.66 -2.05
N THR A 91 -1.42 2.27 -2.69
CA THR A 91 -1.20 3.36 -3.65
C THR A 91 -0.69 4.62 -2.98
N GLY A 92 -1.22 4.98 -1.81
CA GLY A 92 -0.78 6.19 -1.13
C GLY A 92 0.61 6.08 -0.51
N SER A 93 1.05 4.88 -0.12
CA SER A 93 2.43 4.69 0.36
C SER A 93 3.38 4.84 -0.81
N LEU A 94 3.19 4.09 -1.92
CA LEU A 94 4.06 4.22 -3.08
C LEU A 94 4.07 5.62 -3.69
N ASN A 95 2.89 6.23 -3.87
CA ASN A 95 2.79 7.50 -4.56
C ASN A 95 3.40 8.65 -3.77
N ALA A 96 3.65 8.49 -2.45
CA ALA A 96 4.37 9.51 -1.67
C ALA A 96 5.72 9.88 -2.30
N ASN A 97 6.30 8.98 -3.11
CA ASN A 97 7.26 9.34 -4.13
C ASN A 97 6.54 9.53 -5.49
N PRO A 98 6.49 10.76 -6.04
CA PRO A 98 5.74 11.04 -7.28
C PRO A 98 6.33 10.36 -8.53
N ASN A 99 7.51 9.75 -8.44
CA ASN A 99 8.08 8.96 -9.52
C ASN A 99 7.46 7.56 -9.63
N ASN A 100 6.71 7.12 -8.63
CA ASN A 100 6.01 5.83 -8.65
C ASN A 100 4.65 5.96 -9.37
N ASN A 101 4.50 5.22 -10.47
CA ASN A 101 3.21 5.08 -11.15
C ASN A 101 2.48 3.83 -10.64
N CYS A 102 1.54 4.01 -9.72
CA CYS A 102 0.82 2.91 -9.08
C CYS A 102 0.01 2.07 -10.08
N ALA A 103 -0.62 2.70 -11.08
CA ALA A 103 -1.45 1.99 -12.05
C ALA A 103 -0.59 1.05 -12.92
N GLU A 104 0.59 1.49 -13.37
CA GLU A 104 1.52 0.63 -14.12
C GLU A 104 2.07 -0.52 -13.27
N ILE A 105 2.38 -0.27 -11.99
CA ILE A 105 2.82 -1.31 -11.06
C ILE A 105 1.72 -2.36 -10.86
N ILE A 106 0.46 -1.93 -10.73
CA ILE A 106 -0.69 -2.84 -10.66
C ILE A 106 -0.77 -3.69 -11.93
N ARG A 107 -0.75 -3.08 -13.12
CA ARG A 107 -0.82 -3.81 -14.39
C ARG A 107 0.29 -4.84 -14.53
N LYS A 108 1.50 -4.51 -14.07
CA LYS A 108 2.66 -5.39 -14.16
C LYS A 108 2.59 -6.59 -13.20
N HIS A 109 1.98 -6.41 -12.03
CA HIS A 109 2.06 -7.38 -10.93
C HIS A 109 0.70 -7.88 -10.43
N CYS A 110 -0.38 -7.68 -11.17
CA CYS A 110 -1.74 -7.96 -10.69
C CYS A 110 -1.94 -9.41 -10.25
N ASP A 111 -1.27 -10.36 -10.91
CA ASP A 111 -1.27 -11.79 -10.60
C ASP A 111 -0.60 -12.11 -9.23
N ARG A 112 0.20 -11.18 -8.72
CA ARG A 112 0.91 -11.27 -7.43
C ARG A 112 0.38 -10.32 -6.37
N ILE A 113 -0.70 -9.59 -6.64
CA ILE A 113 -1.39 -8.79 -5.62
C ILE A 113 -2.45 -9.67 -4.95
N ALA A 114 -2.49 -9.66 -3.62
CA ALA A 114 -3.56 -10.31 -2.86
C ALA A 114 -4.50 -9.30 -2.19
N PHE A 115 -4.04 -8.07 -2.01
CA PHE A 115 -4.81 -7.03 -1.32
C PHE A 115 -4.46 -5.63 -1.84
N GLY A 116 -5.47 -4.79 -2.07
CA GLY A 116 -5.29 -3.39 -2.48
C GLY A 116 -5.61 -2.41 -1.35
N HIS A 117 -4.69 -1.50 -1.04
CA HIS A 117 -4.99 -0.30 -0.25
C HIS A 117 -5.04 0.88 -1.22
N VAL A 118 -6.24 1.37 -1.50
CA VAL A 118 -6.43 2.47 -2.46
C VAL A 118 -6.75 3.74 -1.68
N ARG A 119 -5.76 4.61 -1.56
CA ARG A 119 -5.87 5.96 -0.98
C ARG A 119 -5.11 6.97 -1.84
N ASN A 120 -5.48 8.23 -1.69
CA ASN A 120 -4.93 9.35 -2.45
C ASN A 120 -4.04 10.21 -1.56
N ILE A 121 -3.07 10.87 -2.15
CA ILE A 121 -2.19 11.80 -1.45
C ILE A 121 -2.08 13.12 -2.21
N HIS A 122 -1.76 14.18 -1.48
CA HIS A 122 -1.47 15.49 -2.03
C HIS A 122 -0.02 15.88 -1.75
N HIS A 123 0.73 16.27 -2.78
CA HIS A 123 2.10 16.75 -2.67
C HIS A 123 2.19 18.25 -2.53
N PHE A 124 3.10 18.70 -1.67
CA PHE A 124 3.45 20.10 -1.51
C PHE A 124 4.75 20.44 -2.26
N PRO A 125 4.95 21.71 -2.68
CA PRO A 125 6.12 22.12 -3.45
C PRO A 125 7.48 21.90 -2.77
N ASN A 126 7.49 21.73 -1.43
CA ASN A 126 8.71 21.49 -0.64
C ASN A 126 9.10 20.00 -0.53
N GLY A 127 8.33 19.10 -1.17
CA GLY A 127 8.55 17.65 -1.09
C GLY A 127 7.78 16.96 0.03
N ASP A 128 7.05 17.70 0.87
CA ASP A 128 6.12 17.10 1.82
C ASP A 128 4.89 16.54 1.08
N PHE A 129 4.15 15.67 1.77
CA PHE A 129 2.87 15.17 1.29
C PHE A 129 1.88 15.04 2.45
N SER A 130 0.59 14.97 2.12
CA SER A 130 -0.49 14.68 3.07
C SER A 130 -1.49 13.71 2.48
N GLU A 131 -2.24 13.03 3.34
CA GLU A 131 -3.40 12.24 2.92
C GLU A 131 -4.46 13.14 2.30
N ALA A 132 -5.02 12.75 1.15
CA ALA A 132 -6.06 13.46 0.45
C ALA A 132 -7.38 12.69 0.45
N ALA A 133 -8.47 13.33 0.00
CA ALA A 133 -9.71 12.61 -0.30
C ALA A 133 -9.46 11.61 -1.44
N HIS A 134 -10.14 10.47 -1.43
CA HIS A 134 -10.05 9.47 -2.51
C HIS A 134 -10.45 9.98 -3.88
N ARG A 135 -11.19 11.10 -3.95
CA ARG A 135 -11.59 11.68 -5.23
C ARG A 135 -10.34 12.03 -6.03
N ASP A 136 -10.30 11.63 -7.29
CA ASP A 136 -9.12 11.74 -8.15
C ASP A 136 -8.55 13.16 -8.19
N CYS A 137 -9.41 14.17 -8.36
CA CYS A 137 -9.00 15.58 -8.42
C CYS A 137 -8.52 16.19 -7.09
N CYS A 138 -8.52 15.43 -5.98
CA CYS A 138 -8.09 15.92 -4.67
C CYS A 138 -6.62 15.60 -4.35
N GLY A 139 -5.95 14.83 -5.21
CA GLY A 139 -4.57 14.42 -5.02
C GLY A 139 -3.97 13.93 -6.34
N GLU A 140 -2.76 13.38 -6.29
CA GLU A 140 -1.98 13.08 -7.50
C GLU A 140 -1.76 11.57 -7.73
N THR A 141 -2.43 10.70 -6.98
CA THR A 141 -2.27 9.23 -7.13
C THR A 141 -2.90 8.65 -8.39
N GLY A 142 -3.90 9.33 -8.98
CA GLY A 142 -4.62 8.82 -10.15
C GLY A 142 -5.52 7.62 -9.79
N ILE A 143 -6.44 7.82 -8.84
CA ILE A 143 -7.36 6.80 -8.33
C ILE A 143 -8.22 6.19 -9.45
N ILE A 144 -8.65 6.96 -10.44
CA ILE A 144 -9.40 6.41 -11.57
C ILE A 144 -8.53 5.40 -12.34
N GLU A 145 -7.27 5.74 -12.62
CA GLU A 145 -6.34 4.86 -13.34
C GLU A 145 -5.92 3.65 -12.51
N VAL A 146 -5.80 3.79 -11.20
CA VAL A 146 -5.57 2.67 -10.27
C VAL A 146 -6.73 1.68 -10.31
N MET A 147 -7.97 2.16 -10.18
CA MET A 147 -9.14 1.28 -10.23
C MET A 147 -9.29 0.63 -11.61
N ARG A 148 -9.02 1.38 -12.68
CA ARG A 148 -8.97 0.86 -14.05
C ARG A 148 -7.93 -0.24 -14.20
N ALA A 149 -6.73 -0.07 -13.65
CA ALA A 149 -5.67 -1.09 -13.70
C ALA A 149 -6.10 -2.40 -13.02
N TYR A 150 -6.72 -2.33 -11.84
CA TYR A 150 -7.25 -3.53 -11.18
C TYR A 150 -8.37 -4.19 -11.98
N HIS A 151 -9.29 -3.39 -12.54
CA HIS A 151 -10.40 -3.87 -13.34
C HIS A 151 -9.94 -4.55 -14.63
N ASP A 152 -9.10 -3.88 -15.43
CA ASP A 152 -8.56 -4.38 -16.70
C ASP A 152 -7.78 -5.70 -16.51
N CYS A 153 -7.14 -5.88 -15.36
CA CYS A 153 -6.41 -7.10 -15.01
C CYS A 153 -7.29 -8.22 -14.43
N GLY A 154 -8.60 -7.99 -14.26
CA GLY A 154 -9.53 -8.97 -13.71
C GLY A 154 -9.27 -9.28 -12.23
N PHE A 155 -8.87 -8.29 -11.44
CA PHE A 155 -8.57 -8.49 -10.02
C PHE A 155 -9.81 -8.87 -9.22
N GLU A 156 -9.82 -10.07 -8.64
CA GLU A 156 -10.90 -10.59 -7.78
C GLU A 156 -10.57 -10.52 -6.28
N GLY A 157 -9.43 -9.94 -5.91
CA GLY A 157 -9.01 -9.80 -4.53
C GLY A 157 -9.74 -8.67 -3.78
N TYR A 158 -9.33 -8.44 -2.54
CA TYR A 158 -9.94 -7.41 -1.71
C TYR A 158 -9.30 -6.05 -1.98
N ILE A 159 -10.10 -4.98 -1.93
CA ILE A 159 -9.64 -3.59 -1.91
C ILE A 159 -10.25 -2.90 -0.69
N ARG A 160 -9.44 -2.11 0.03
CA ARG A 160 -9.92 -1.20 1.08
C ARG A 160 -9.51 0.24 0.80
N PRO A 161 -10.27 1.24 1.25
CA PRO A 161 -9.96 2.68 1.07
C PRO A 161 -8.76 3.15 1.91
N ASP A 162 -8.20 2.28 2.75
CA ASP A 162 -7.15 2.60 3.71
C ASP A 162 -7.49 3.76 4.66
N HIS A 163 -6.89 4.94 4.45
CA HIS A 163 -7.07 6.13 5.27
C HIS A 163 -8.07 7.11 4.66
N GLY A 164 -8.75 7.88 5.50
CA GLY A 164 -9.57 9.01 5.11
C GLY A 164 -9.32 10.23 5.99
N ARG A 165 -9.65 11.42 5.50
CA ARG A 165 -9.61 12.66 6.29
C ARG A 165 -10.57 12.54 7.48
N GLN A 166 -10.25 13.24 8.55
CA GLN A 166 -11.17 13.39 9.68
C GLN A 166 -12.25 14.40 9.28
N LEU A 167 -13.50 13.95 9.24
CA LEU A 167 -14.63 14.78 8.84
C LEU A 167 -15.67 14.91 9.96
N TRP A 168 -16.41 16.01 9.92
CA TRP A 168 -17.60 16.23 10.76
C TRP A 168 -17.27 16.11 12.27
N GLU A 169 -17.91 15.19 12.97
CA GLU A 169 -17.74 14.95 14.42
C GLU A 169 -16.44 14.20 14.77
N GLU A 170 -15.65 13.78 13.77
CA GLU A 170 -14.41 13.04 13.98
C GLU A 170 -13.28 13.96 14.42
N GLY A 171 -12.58 13.56 15.48
CA GLY A 171 -11.42 14.27 15.99
C GLY A 171 -10.67 13.49 17.07
N PRO A 172 -9.66 14.10 17.70
CA PRO A 172 -8.93 13.50 18.82
C PRO A 172 -9.88 13.00 19.91
N GLY A 173 -9.66 11.76 20.38
CA GLY A 173 -10.51 11.10 21.38
C GLY A 173 -11.71 10.33 20.82
N ASN A 174 -12.17 10.66 19.60
CA ASN A 174 -13.31 10.00 18.95
C ASN A 174 -12.91 9.07 17.80
N CYS A 175 -11.76 9.31 17.18
CA CYS A 175 -11.23 8.47 16.10
C CYS A 175 -9.70 8.44 16.11
N ARG A 176 -9.12 7.36 15.58
CA ARG A 176 -7.68 7.30 15.32
C ARG A 176 -7.37 8.06 14.02
N PRO A 177 -6.23 8.78 13.92
CA PRO A 177 -5.85 9.52 12.71
C PRO A 177 -5.91 8.63 11.47
N GLY A 178 -6.63 9.06 10.42
CA GLY A 178 -6.83 8.28 9.18
C GLY A 178 -7.93 7.20 9.24
N TYR A 179 -8.40 6.81 10.42
CA TYR A 179 -9.34 5.68 10.61
C TYR A 179 -10.74 6.12 11.05
N GLY A 180 -11.09 7.38 10.79
CA GLY A 180 -12.48 7.85 10.83
C GLY A 180 -13.37 6.99 9.94
N LYS A 181 -14.64 6.85 10.31
CA LYS A 181 -15.65 6.14 9.51
C LYS A 181 -15.96 6.92 8.23
N TYR A 182 -16.07 8.24 8.30
CA TYR A 182 -16.77 9.02 7.29
C TYR A 182 -16.06 9.09 5.94
N ASP A 183 -14.87 9.68 5.87
CA ASP A 183 -14.19 9.88 4.57
C ASP A 183 -13.75 8.56 3.94
N ARG A 184 -13.50 7.52 4.74
CA ARG A 184 -13.26 6.15 4.23
C ARG A 184 -14.50 5.54 3.57
N ALA A 185 -15.70 5.74 4.15
CA ALA A 185 -16.95 5.29 3.54
C ALA A 185 -17.25 6.04 2.24
N LEU A 186 -16.98 7.35 2.21
CA LEU A 186 -17.07 8.15 0.99
C LEU A 186 -16.09 7.64 -0.08
N GLY A 187 -14.85 7.31 0.31
CA GLY A 187 -13.86 6.69 -0.57
C GLY A 187 -14.31 5.37 -1.18
N ILE A 188 -14.93 4.49 -0.38
CA ILE A 188 -15.50 3.22 -0.88
C ILE A 188 -16.56 3.49 -1.96
N GLN A 189 -17.51 4.38 -1.71
CA GLN A 189 -18.57 4.70 -2.67
C GLN A 189 -18.00 5.30 -3.97
N TYR A 190 -16.95 6.12 -3.85
CA TYR A 190 -16.25 6.65 -5.02
C TYR A 190 -15.60 5.56 -5.86
N MET A 191 -14.90 4.61 -5.24
CA MET A 191 -14.26 3.48 -5.93
C MET A 191 -15.27 2.53 -6.57
N LEU A 192 -16.37 2.21 -5.87
CA LEU A 192 -17.45 1.38 -6.43
C LEU A 192 -18.09 2.06 -7.64
N GLY A 193 -18.33 3.37 -7.59
CA GLY A 193 -18.85 4.12 -8.72
C GLY A 193 -17.92 4.12 -9.93
N ILE A 194 -16.60 4.11 -9.73
CA ILE A 194 -15.63 3.92 -10.82
C ILE A 194 -15.75 2.50 -11.39
N TRP A 195 -15.84 1.48 -10.53
CA TRP A 195 -15.96 0.09 -10.97
C TRP A 195 -17.24 -0.16 -11.79
N ASP A 196 -18.39 0.34 -11.32
CA ASP A 196 -19.67 0.26 -12.03
C ASP A 196 -19.60 0.90 -13.43
N LEU A 197 -18.86 2.01 -13.57
CA LEU A 197 -18.65 2.66 -14.85
C LEU A 197 -17.80 1.79 -15.79
N LEU A 198 -16.74 1.18 -15.27
CA LEU A 198 -15.84 0.32 -16.07
C LEU A 198 -16.58 -0.94 -16.57
N ASP A 199 -17.38 -1.58 -15.71
CA ASP A 199 -18.22 -2.72 -16.11
C ASP A 199 -19.17 -2.35 -17.26
N ARG A 200 -19.85 -1.20 -17.17
CA ARG A 200 -20.73 -0.71 -18.25
C ARG A 200 -19.98 -0.46 -19.56
N LEU A 201 -18.80 0.15 -19.49
CA LEU A 201 -17.98 0.40 -20.68
C LEU A 201 -17.55 -0.90 -21.36
N ASP A 202 -17.32 -1.97 -20.59
CA ASP A 202 -17.00 -3.28 -21.14
C ASP A 202 -18.21 -4.02 -21.71
N GLU A 203 -19.40 -3.83 -21.14
CA GLU A 203 -20.66 -4.30 -21.72
C GLU A 203 -20.94 -3.62 -23.07
N GLU A 204 -20.76 -2.29 -23.15
CA GLU A 204 -20.95 -1.50 -24.38
C GLU A 204 -20.01 -1.92 -25.52
N LYS A 205 -18.78 -2.36 -25.21
CA LYS A 205 -17.84 -2.88 -26.23
C LYS A 205 -18.22 -4.27 -26.75
N LYS A 206 -19.00 -5.05 -25.99
CA LYS A 206 -19.40 -6.42 -26.33
C LYS A 206 -20.71 -6.48 -27.12
N GLY A 207 -21.54 -5.44 -27.04
CA GLY A 207 -22.81 -5.30 -27.78
C GLY A 207 -22.64 -4.69 -29.16
#